data_AF-A0A1W4XBK8-F1
#
_entry.id   AF-A0A1W4XBK8-F1
#
_cell.length_a   1.000
_cell.length_b   1.000
_cell.length_c   1.000
_cell.angle_alpha   90.00
_cell.angle_beta   90.00
_cell.angle_gamma   90.00
#
_symmetry.space_group_name_H-M   'P 1'
#
loop_
_entity.id
_entity.type
_entity.pdbx_description
1 polymer ?
#
loop_
_entity_poly.entity_id
_entity_poly.type
_entity_poly.pdbx_seq_one_letter_code
_entity_poly.pdbx_strand_id
1 'polypeptide(L)'
;MATLLVGRLCRSNTLKLAHIGKFSRQTFSRTFASENRETVTRTARRRTIRERAFAEPTGTAFNIGKGAVAGGAVVGLGALCYYGLGLSGQAGALDKSMVWPQYVRERITSVYMYFGGSLIVTATSAIAAFRTPAIMNLVMKNGFMGIMMSMAAIIGTGMLAQSVEYKPGFGPKQMAWLLHAGTMGAMLAPLCFLGGPILMRAGLYSAGIVGGLSAVSACAPSEKFLMMGGPLAMGLGVVFCASLGSAFLPPTTALGAGLYSISLYGGLLLFSGFLLYDTQRIVAQAERYPLSPGMYGVKPYDPINAALSIYMDALNIFVRIATILAGGGSQRKK
;
A
#
# COMPACT_ATOMS: atom_id res chain seq x y z
N MET A 1 -1.80 -24.46 -55.16
CA MET A 1 -2.28 -25.83 -55.47
C MET A 1 -1.27 -26.79 -54.85
N ALA A 2 -1.62 -27.34 -53.70
CA ALA A 2 -2.30 -28.64 -53.60
C ALA A 2 -1.25 -29.77 -53.64
N THR A 3 -0.74 -30.20 -52.49
CA THR A 3 -1.31 -31.28 -51.65
C THR A 3 -1.03 -32.70 -52.15
N LEU A 4 -0.48 -33.50 -51.22
CA LEU A 4 -0.99 -34.82 -50.78
C LEU A 4 -0.61 -36.03 -51.66
N LEU A 5 -0.54 -37.30 -51.21
CA LEU A 5 -0.97 -38.07 -50.03
C LEU A 5 -0.06 -39.33 -50.01
N VAL A 6 0.42 -39.81 -48.87
CA VAL A 6 -0.16 -40.93 -48.10
C VAL A 6 -0.39 -42.23 -48.89
N GLY A 7 0.50 -43.20 -48.64
CA GLY A 7 0.15 -44.41 -47.88
C GLY A 7 -0.41 -45.63 -48.63
N ARG A 8 -0.22 -46.79 -47.95
CA ARG A 8 -0.86 -48.11 -48.15
C ARG A 8 -0.21 -48.97 -49.27
N LEU A 9 0.02 -50.29 -49.14
CA LEU A 9 -0.79 -51.36 -48.54
C LEU A 9 -0.01 -52.71 -48.51
N CYS A 10 -0.35 -53.53 -47.50
CA CYS A 10 -0.67 -54.97 -47.56
C CYS A 10 0.34 -56.15 -47.54
N ARG A 11 -0.15 -57.16 -46.77
CA ARG A 11 -0.02 -58.64 -46.86
C ARG A 11 1.28 -59.28 -46.38
N SER A 12 1.35 -60.49 -45.82
CA SER A 12 0.43 -61.46 -45.18
C SER A 12 1.27 -62.74 -44.97
N ASN A 13 0.95 -63.51 -43.92
CA ASN A 13 1.08 -64.97 -43.77
C ASN A 13 2.39 -65.66 -43.29
N THR A 14 2.24 -66.26 -42.09
CA THR A 14 2.47 -67.68 -41.70
C THR A 14 3.88 -68.29 -41.58
N LEU A 15 4.19 -68.64 -40.31
CA LEU A 15 4.59 -69.96 -39.76
C LEU A 15 5.95 -70.62 -40.07
N LYS A 16 6.40 -71.36 -39.02
CA LYS A 16 7.43 -72.43 -38.93
C LYS A 16 8.88 -71.94 -38.76
N LEU A 17 9.76 -72.60 -37.99
CA LEU A 17 9.71 -73.70 -37.00
C LEU A 17 11.08 -73.67 -36.27
N ALA A 18 11.08 -74.16 -35.04
CA ALA A 18 12.19 -74.44 -34.12
C ALA A 18 13.62 -74.65 -34.68
N HIS A 19 14.61 -74.13 -33.94
CA HIS A 19 15.82 -74.90 -33.66
C HIS A 19 16.38 -74.70 -32.25
N ILE A 20 16.85 -75.84 -31.74
CA ILE A 20 17.24 -76.16 -30.37
C ILE A 20 18.70 -75.80 -30.13
N GLY A 21 19.00 -75.36 -28.90
CA GLY A 21 20.22 -75.78 -28.21
C GLY A 21 21.29 -74.71 -27.99
N LYS A 22 21.47 -74.32 -26.72
CA LYS A 22 22.64 -74.69 -25.91
C LYS A 22 22.49 -74.17 -24.49
N PHE A 23 22.50 -75.10 -23.53
CA PHE A 23 22.60 -74.83 -22.11
C PHE A 23 24.07 -74.49 -21.79
N SER A 24 24.33 -73.38 -21.09
CA SER A 24 25.66 -73.08 -20.55
C SER A 24 25.57 -72.37 -19.20
N ARG A 25 26.02 -73.12 -18.18
CA ARG A 25 26.61 -72.71 -16.88
C ARG A 25 26.08 -71.44 -16.22
N GLN A 26 25.23 -71.66 -15.21
CA GLN A 26 25.06 -70.71 -14.10
C GLN A 26 26.42 -70.40 -13.46
N THR A 27 26.87 -69.16 -13.63
CA THR A 27 27.96 -68.60 -12.82
C THR A 27 27.30 -67.82 -11.70
N PHE A 28 27.45 -68.32 -10.47
CA PHE A 28 26.98 -67.64 -9.27
C PHE A 28 27.89 -66.42 -9.00
N SER A 29 27.52 -65.29 -9.60
CA SER A 29 28.10 -63.98 -9.31
C SER A 29 27.36 -63.40 -8.10
N ARG A 30 28.01 -63.41 -6.93
CA ARG A 30 27.59 -62.62 -5.76
C ARG A 30 27.78 -61.14 -6.09
N THR A 31 26.72 -60.49 -6.54
CA THR A 31 26.69 -59.03 -6.66
C THR A 31 26.50 -58.45 -5.26
N PHE A 32 27.53 -57.80 -4.72
CA PHE A 32 27.40 -56.97 -3.53
C PHE A 32 26.40 -55.86 -3.85
N ALA A 33 25.19 -55.95 -3.28
CA ALA A 33 24.26 -54.83 -3.23
C ALA A 33 24.82 -53.83 -2.22
N SER A 34 25.68 -52.91 -2.67
CA SER A 34 25.94 -51.69 -1.91
C SER A 34 24.65 -50.87 -1.91
N GLU A 35 24.00 -50.85 -0.75
CA GLU A 35 22.86 -50.03 -0.38
C GLU A 35 22.93 -48.63 -1.01
N ASN A 36 22.08 -48.35 -2.01
CA ASN A 36 21.78 -46.99 -2.46
C ASN A 36 20.94 -46.27 -1.39
N ARG A 37 21.53 -46.06 -0.21
CA ARG A 37 20.89 -45.40 0.94
C ARG A 37 21.34 -43.95 1.13
N GLU A 38 21.97 -43.36 0.11
CA GLU A 38 22.35 -41.94 0.13
C GLU A 38 21.53 -41.05 -0.82
N THR A 39 20.77 -41.64 -1.76
CA THR A 39 19.99 -40.87 -2.74
C THR A 39 18.56 -40.54 -2.30
N VAL A 40 18.02 -41.23 -1.30
CA VAL A 40 16.63 -41.01 -0.81
C VAL A 40 16.56 -40.00 0.34
N THR A 41 17.68 -39.70 1.01
CA THR A 41 17.73 -38.74 2.13
C THR A 41 17.92 -37.28 1.70
N ARG A 42 18.15 -36.99 0.41
CA ARG A 42 18.25 -35.61 -0.10
C ARG A 42 16.91 -34.95 -0.42
N THR A 43 15.81 -35.71 -0.56
CA THR A 43 14.54 -35.16 -1.08
C THR A 43 13.56 -34.71 0.00
N ALA A 44 13.88 -34.87 1.29
CA ALA A 44 12.98 -34.47 2.38
C ALA A 44 13.70 -33.80 3.56
N ARG A 45 14.79 -33.03 3.32
CA ARG A 45 15.19 -32.03 4.31
C ARG A 45 14.10 -30.98 4.34
N ARG A 46 13.15 -31.13 5.28
CA ARG A 46 12.11 -30.14 5.56
C ARG A 46 12.85 -28.84 5.90
N ARG A 47 13.00 -27.96 4.91
CA ARG A 47 13.73 -26.69 5.08
C ARG A 47 13.18 -26.03 6.33
N THR A 48 14.07 -25.73 7.27
CA THR A 48 13.67 -25.12 8.55
C THR A 48 12.98 -23.79 8.27
N ILE A 49 12.08 -23.34 9.16
CA ILE A 49 11.36 -22.07 8.99
C ILE A 49 12.36 -20.91 8.77
N ARG A 50 13.51 -20.98 9.44
CA ARG A 50 14.65 -20.09 9.23
C ARG A 50 15.20 -20.16 7.80
N GLU A 51 15.49 -21.36 7.28
CA GLU A 51 15.96 -21.52 5.89
C GLU A 51 14.94 -21.02 4.86
N ARG A 52 13.63 -21.13 5.12
CA ARG A 52 12.59 -20.57 4.23
C ARG A 52 12.48 -19.05 4.32
N ALA A 53 12.62 -18.48 5.52
CA ALA A 53 12.55 -17.05 5.75
C ALA A 53 13.73 -16.29 5.10
N PHE A 54 14.92 -16.88 5.14
CA PHE A 54 16.14 -16.31 4.54
C PHE A 54 16.44 -16.85 3.14
N ALA A 55 15.54 -17.63 2.54
CA ALA A 55 15.66 -18.06 1.14
C ALA A 55 15.51 -16.87 0.18
N GLU A 56 15.92 -17.06 -1.07
CA GLU A 56 15.72 -16.07 -2.13
C GLU A 56 14.22 -15.82 -2.40
N PRO A 57 13.84 -14.55 -2.66
CA PRO A 57 12.44 -14.17 -2.83
C PRO A 57 11.89 -14.69 -4.15
N THR A 58 10.84 -15.52 -4.07
CA THR A 58 10.21 -16.17 -5.24
C THR A 58 9.27 -15.24 -6.03
N GLY A 59 9.21 -13.93 -5.73
CA GLY A 59 8.30 -12.97 -6.37
C GLY A 59 6.80 -13.14 -6.04
N THR A 60 6.41 -14.27 -5.47
CA THR A 60 5.04 -14.62 -5.07
C THR A 60 4.38 -13.57 -4.18
N ALA A 61 5.10 -13.05 -3.18
CA ALA A 61 4.60 -12.01 -2.28
C ALA A 61 4.18 -10.73 -3.02
N PHE A 62 4.91 -10.33 -4.06
CA PHE A 62 4.59 -9.14 -4.86
C PHE A 62 3.38 -9.38 -5.76
N ASN A 63 3.24 -10.58 -6.34
CA ASN A 63 2.08 -10.93 -7.17
C ASN A 63 0.79 -10.98 -6.35
N ILE A 64 0.85 -11.55 -5.13
CA ILE A 64 -0.27 -11.54 -4.18
C ILE A 64 -0.64 -10.09 -3.84
N GLY A 65 0.34 -9.24 -3.53
CA GLY A 65 0.11 -7.83 -3.21
C GLY A 65 -0.55 -7.06 -4.37
N LYS A 66 -0.07 -7.26 -5.60
CA LYS A 66 -0.70 -6.68 -6.81
C LYS A 66 -2.13 -7.18 -7.00
N GLY A 67 -2.36 -8.48 -6.84
CA GLY A 67 -3.69 -9.08 -6.92
C GLY A 67 -4.65 -8.52 -5.86
N ALA A 68 -4.18 -8.32 -4.63
CA ALA A 68 -4.95 -7.71 -3.56
C ALA A 68 -5.34 -6.27 -3.90
N VAL A 69 -4.41 -5.46 -4.40
CA VAL A 69 -4.70 -4.07 -4.83
C VAL A 69 -5.68 -4.03 -5.99
N ALA A 70 -5.53 -4.92 -6.98
CA ALA A 70 -6.47 -5.03 -8.10
C ALA A 70 -7.88 -5.42 -7.61
N GLY A 71 -7.99 -6.40 -6.70
CA GLY A 71 -9.25 -6.78 -6.08
C GLY A 71 -9.88 -5.63 -5.29
N GLY A 72 -9.09 -4.91 -4.49
CA GLY A 72 -9.55 -3.74 -3.75
C GLY A 72 -10.04 -2.61 -4.66
N ALA A 73 -9.39 -2.38 -5.80
CA ALA A 73 -9.84 -1.41 -6.79
C ALA A 73 -11.19 -1.79 -7.42
N VAL A 74 -11.40 -3.08 -7.74
CA VAL A 74 -12.69 -3.59 -8.24
C VAL A 74 -13.80 -3.38 -7.20
N VAL A 75 -13.51 -3.69 -5.92
CA VAL A 75 -14.46 -3.44 -4.82
C VAL A 75 -14.77 -1.96 -4.68
N GLY A 76 -13.76 -1.09 -4.73
CA GLY A 76 -13.95 0.37 -4.64
C GLY A 76 -14.78 0.94 -5.79
N LEU A 77 -14.52 0.52 -7.02
CA LEU A 77 -15.30 0.91 -8.19
C LEU A 77 -16.73 0.36 -8.13
N GLY A 78 -16.89 -0.89 -7.72
CA GLY A 78 -18.21 -1.50 -7.51
C GLY A 78 -19.02 -0.74 -6.45
N ALA A 79 -18.38 -0.36 -5.35
CA ALA A 79 -18.99 0.48 -4.32
C ALA A 79 -19.37 1.87 -4.86
N LEU A 80 -18.49 2.51 -5.65
CA LEU A 80 -18.79 3.79 -6.28
C LEU A 80 -20.02 3.70 -7.18
N CYS A 81 -20.09 2.68 -8.05
CA CYS A 81 -21.23 2.47 -8.93
C CYS A 81 -22.50 2.15 -8.13
N TYR A 82 -22.41 1.30 -7.10
CA TYR A 82 -23.56 0.91 -6.29
C TYR A 82 -24.15 2.08 -5.50
N TYR A 83 -23.31 2.82 -4.77
CA TYR A 83 -23.75 3.96 -3.96
C TYR A 83 -24.01 5.20 -4.81
N GLY A 84 -23.19 5.47 -5.83
CA GLY A 84 -23.32 6.63 -6.71
C GLY A 84 -24.55 6.58 -7.63
N LEU A 85 -25.01 5.39 -8.01
CA LEU A 85 -26.29 5.22 -8.73
C LEU A 85 -27.51 5.20 -7.81
N GLY A 86 -27.34 5.41 -6.50
CA GLY A 86 -28.45 5.43 -5.54
C GLY A 86 -29.14 4.07 -5.34
N LEU A 87 -28.46 2.96 -5.65
CA LEU A 87 -29.01 1.60 -5.47
C LEU A 87 -29.09 1.20 -3.98
N SER A 88 -28.50 1.98 -3.09
CA SER A 88 -28.64 1.82 -1.64
C SER A 88 -29.92 2.48 -1.14
N GLY A 89 -30.75 1.76 -0.38
CA GLY A 89 -31.95 2.30 0.27
C GLY A 89 -31.70 3.31 1.41
N GLN A 90 -30.46 3.78 1.60
CA GLN A 90 -30.08 4.79 2.58
C GLN A 90 -29.41 5.97 1.87
N ALA A 91 -29.82 7.18 2.23
CA ALA A 91 -29.25 8.42 1.67
C ALA A 91 -27.77 8.58 2.04
N GLY A 92 -26.93 8.81 1.03
CA GLY A 92 -25.51 9.09 1.19
C GLY A 92 -25.25 10.46 1.81
N ALA A 93 -23.99 10.75 2.14
CA ALA A 93 -23.59 12.10 2.55
C ALA A 93 -23.81 13.12 1.42
N LEU A 94 -23.69 12.71 0.16
CA LEU A 94 -23.96 13.54 -1.01
C LEU A 94 -25.45 13.93 -1.09
N ASP A 95 -26.37 12.99 -0.88
CA ASP A 95 -27.81 13.29 -0.87
C ASP A 95 -28.18 14.23 0.29
N LYS A 96 -27.57 14.03 1.45
CA LYS A 96 -27.73 14.90 2.63
C LYS A 96 -27.11 16.28 2.42
N SER A 97 -26.08 16.38 1.56
CA SER A 97 -25.36 17.63 1.32
C SER A 97 -26.21 18.75 0.73
N MET A 98 -27.25 18.39 -0.02
CA MET A 98 -28.21 19.35 -0.58
C MET A 98 -28.98 20.12 0.50
N VAL A 99 -29.14 19.52 1.69
CA VAL A 99 -29.87 20.10 2.82
C VAL A 99 -28.91 20.62 3.90
N TRP A 100 -27.59 20.56 3.69
CA TRP A 100 -26.64 20.98 4.71
C TRP A 100 -26.71 22.48 5.00
N PRO A 101 -26.81 22.86 6.28
CA PRO A 101 -26.63 24.24 6.71
C PRO A 101 -25.28 24.82 6.25
N GLN A 102 -25.20 26.14 6.08
CA GLN A 102 -23.98 26.80 5.59
C GLN A 102 -22.75 26.48 6.45
N TYR A 103 -22.90 26.43 7.77
CA TYR A 103 -21.77 26.15 8.67
C TYR A 103 -21.14 24.76 8.47
N VAL A 104 -21.93 23.73 8.09
CA VAL A 104 -21.40 22.38 7.83
C VAL A 104 -20.54 22.40 6.57
N ARG A 105 -21.04 23.07 5.53
CA ARG A 105 -20.32 23.26 4.27
C ARG A 105 -19.01 24.02 4.50
N GLU A 106 -19.05 25.14 5.22
CA GLU A 106 -17.86 25.93 5.56
C GLU A 106 -16.81 25.12 6.33
N ARG A 107 -17.24 24.31 7.32
CA ARG A 107 -16.34 23.42 8.06
C ARG A 107 -15.65 22.42 7.13
N ILE A 108 -16.42 21.71 6.30
CA ILE A 108 -15.86 20.75 5.34
C ILE A 108 -14.92 21.44 4.34
N THR A 109 -15.34 22.59 3.77
CA THR A 109 -14.51 23.37 2.85
C THR A 109 -13.21 23.80 3.51
N SER A 110 -13.24 24.27 4.75
CA SER A 110 -12.02 24.67 5.46
C SER A 110 -11.05 23.50 5.67
N VAL A 111 -11.55 22.30 5.96
CA VAL A 111 -10.73 21.08 6.06
C VAL A 111 -10.04 20.80 4.72
N TYR A 112 -10.77 20.83 3.60
CA TYR A 112 -10.19 20.59 2.28
C TYR A 112 -9.23 21.69 1.83
N MET A 113 -9.45 22.94 2.24
CA MET A 113 -8.50 24.04 2.00
C MET A 113 -7.17 23.80 2.72
N TYR A 114 -7.20 23.40 4.00
CA TYR A 114 -5.97 23.04 4.72
C TYR A 114 -5.33 21.76 4.18
N PHE A 115 -6.12 20.77 3.75
CA PHE A 115 -5.60 19.58 3.06
C PHE A 115 -4.84 19.96 1.78
N GLY A 116 -5.46 20.72 0.88
CA GLY A 116 -4.82 21.18 -0.36
C GLY A 116 -3.60 22.07 -0.09
N GLY A 117 -3.70 22.97 0.89
CA GLY A 117 -2.58 23.77 1.37
C GLY A 117 -1.41 22.91 1.88
N SER A 118 -1.71 21.81 2.57
CA SER A 118 -0.69 20.91 3.11
C SER A 118 0.10 20.26 1.97
N LEU A 119 -0.58 19.85 0.89
CA LEU A 119 0.07 19.28 -0.29
C LEU A 119 1.02 20.28 -0.97
N ILE A 120 0.60 21.55 -1.10
CA ILE A 120 1.42 22.61 -1.69
C ILE A 120 2.67 22.87 -0.82
N VAL A 121 2.47 23.01 0.49
CA VAL A 121 3.57 23.24 1.45
C VAL A 121 4.54 22.05 1.46
N THR A 122 4.01 20.82 1.40
CA THR A 122 4.83 19.60 1.33
C THR A 122 5.66 19.56 0.04
N ALA A 123 5.04 19.83 -1.10
CA ALA A 123 5.73 19.79 -2.40
C ALA A 123 6.82 20.88 -2.49
N THR A 124 6.50 22.11 -2.07
CA THR A 124 7.46 23.22 -2.05
C THR A 124 8.60 22.94 -1.08
N SER A 125 8.31 22.42 0.12
CA SER A 125 9.33 22.01 1.09
C SER A 125 10.21 20.86 0.56
N ALA A 126 9.63 19.85 -0.10
CA ALA A 126 10.39 18.76 -0.70
C ALA A 126 11.37 19.28 -1.75
N ILE A 127 10.96 20.23 -2.61
CA ILE A 127 11.83 20.86 -3.60
C ILE A 127 12.93 21.68 -2.92
N ALA A 128 12.59 22.45 -1.87
CA ALA A 128 13.56 23.26 -1.13
C ALA A 128 14.61 22.39 -0.42
N ALA A 129 14.17 21.33 0.24
CA ALA A 129 15.02 20.34 0.90
C ALA A 129 15.89 19.59 -0.11
N PHE A 130 15.34 19.20 -1.27
CA PHE A 130 16.07 18.54 -2.34
C PHE A 130 17.23 19.39 -2.88
N ARG A 131 17.02 20.72 -2.96
CA ARG A 131 18.03 21.68 -3.42
C ARG A 131 19.04 22.08 -2.34
N THR A 132 18.84 21.67 -1.09
CA THR A 132 19.67 22.06 0.05
C THR A 132 20.54 20.89 0.50
N PRO A 133 21.86 20.88 0.21
CA PRO A 133 22.74 19.74 0.51
C PRO A 133 22.76 19.35 1.99
N ALA A 134 22.70 20.34 2.90
CA ALA A 134 22.68 20.08 4.34
C ALA A 134 21.44 19.29 4.79
N ILE A 135 20.26 19.66 4.29
CA ILE A 135 19.00 18.98 4.59
C ILE A 135 18.99 17.60 3.93
N MET A 136 19.40 17.53 2.66
CA MET A 136 19.48 16.25 1.95
C MET A 136 20.41 15.25 2.64
N ASN A 137 21.59 15.68 3.08
CA ASN A 137 22.53 14.82 3.82
C ASN A 137 21.95 14.34 5.15
N LEU A 138 21.15 15.17 5.82
CA LEU A 138 20.49 14.81 7.08
C LEU A 138 19.39 13.76 6.84
N VAL A 139 18.56 13.95 5.82
CA VAL A 139 17.44 13.03 5.50
C VAL A 139 17.95 11.71 4.92
N MET A 140 19.02 11.74 4.13
CA MET A 140 19.66 10.56 3.54
C MET A 140 20.60 9.83 4.50
N LYS A 141 20.72 10.28 5.76
CA LYS A 141 21.60 9.64 6.73
C LYS A 141 21.04 8.26 7.12
N ASN A 142 21.53 7.22 6.47
CA ASN A 142 21.14 5.86 6.77
C ASN A 142 21.73 5.40 8.12
N GLY A 143 20.88 4.86 8.99
CA GLY A 143 21.26 4.29 10.27
C GLY A 143 20.16 4.46 11.32
N PHE A 144 20.29 3.76 12.46
CA PHE A 144 19.32 3.82 13.55
C PHE A 144 19.07 5.26 14.03
N MET A 145 20.12 6.07 14.14
CA MET A 145 20.02 7.47 14.56
C MET A 145 19.25 8.34 13.54
N GLY A 146 19.40 8.10 12.23
CA GLY A 146 18.64 8.80 11.20
C GLY A 146 17.15 8.42 11.22
N ILE A 147 16.86 7.13 11.40
CA ILE A 147 15.48 6.64 11.56
C ILE A 147 14.84 7.26 12.81
N MET A 148 15.53 7.25 13.95
CA MET A 148 15.00 7.83 15.18
C MET A 148 14.80 9.34 15.08
N MET A 149 15.73 10.06 14.45
CA MET A 149 15.62 11.51 14.24
C MET A 149 14.44 11.86 13.32
N SER A 150 14.29 11.17 12.19
CA SER A 150 13.17 11.40 11.26
C SER A 150 11.82 11.07 11.90
N MET A 151 11.75 9.97 12.67
CA MET A 151 10.55 9.60 13.42
C MET A 151 10.21 10.64 14.49
N ALA A 152 11.20 11.08 15.28
CA ALA A 152 11.00 12.10 16.30
C ALA A 152 10.55 13.44 15.69
N ALA A 153 11.10 13.83 14.54
CA ALA A 153 10.70 15.05 13.85
C ALA A 153 9.25 14.97 13.35
N ILE A 154 8.85 13.87 12.70
CA ILE A 154 7.48 13.69 12.18
C ILE A 154 6.48 13.64 13.34
N ILE A 155 6.73 12.79 14.34
CA ILE A 155 5.83 12.64 15.50
C ILE A 155 5.78 13.94 16.30
N GLY A 156 6.94 14.54 16.61
CA GLY A 156 7.02 15.75 17.42
C GLY A 156 6.31 16.93 16.77
N THR A 157 6.54 17.17 15.48
CA THR A 157 5.84 18.25 14.76
C THR A 157 4.35 17.97 14.60
N GLY A 158 3.95 16.71 14.45
CA GLY A 158 2.54 16.31 14.38
C GLY A 158 1.81 16.47 15.71
N MET A 159 2.46 16.10 16.82
CA MET A 159 1.94 16.32 18.18
C MET A 159 1.83 17.81 18.49
N LEU A 160 2.82 18.61 18.09
CA LEU A 160 2.77 20.07 18.18
C LEU A 160 1.58 20.64 17.41
N ALA A 161 1.43 20.25 16.14
CA ALA A 161 0.30 20.69 15.32
C ALA A 161 -1.05 20.35 15.97
N GLN A 162 -1.19 19.17 16.57
CA GLN A 162 -2.45 18.72 17.19
C GLN A 162 -2.74 19.30 18.57
N SER A 163 -1.70 19.58 19.35
CA SER A 163 -1.82 20.09 20.73
C SER A 163 -2.18 21.57 20.81
N VAL A 164 -1.76 22.36 19.82
CA VAL A 164 -2.12 23.78 19.74
C VAL A 164 -3.60 23.93 19.42
N GLU A 165 -4.28 24.78 20.18
CA GLU A 165 -5.70 25.09 19.98
C GLU A 165 -5.92 25.94 18.73
N TYR A 166 -6.96 25.61 17.96
CA TYR A 166 -7.35 26.38 16.78
C TYR A 166 -7.97 27.72 17.17
N LYS A 167 -7.42 28.80 16.62
CA LYS A 167 -8.00 30.14 16.67
C LYS A 167 -8.21 30.65 15.25
N PRO A 168 -9.34 31.33 14.95
CA PRO A 168 -9.57 31.91 13.64
C PRO A 168 -8.49 32.96 13.33
N GLY A 169 -8.05 33.01 12.07
CA GLY A 169 -6.95 33.87 11.63
C GLY A 169 -5.59 33.17 11.65
N PHE A 170 -4.53 33.86 11.22
CA PHE A 170 -3.17 33.33 11.19
C PHE A 170 -2.56 33.38 12.59
N GLY A 171 -2.16 32.22 13.11
CA GLY A 171 -1.63 32.12 14.47
C GLY A 171 -0.73 30.91 14.69
N PRO A 172 -0.47 30.57 15.97
CA PRO A 172 0.44 29.49 16.34
C PRO A 172 0.05 28.13 15.73
N LYS A 173 -1.25 27.89 15.54
CA LYS A 173 -1.76 26.66 14.92
C LYS A 173 -1.31 26.53 13.48
N GLN A 174 -1.43 27.59 12.68
CA GLN A 174 -1.02 27.61 11.27
C GLN A 174 0.51 27.47 11.15
N MET A 175 1.28 28.02 12.09
CA MET A 175 2.73 27.81 12.14
C MET A 175 3.10 26.38 12.46
N ALA A 176 2.45 25.77 13.45
CA ALA A 176 2.66 24.36 13.77
C ALA A 176 2.25 23.44 12.60
N TRP A 177 1.16 23.78 11.90
CA TRP A 177 0.72 23.10 10.68
C TRP A 177 1.73 23.23 9.53
N LEU A 178 2.20 24.45 9.22
CA LEU A 178 3.22 24.68 8.19
C LEU A 178 4.53 23.96 8.54
N LEU A 179 4.95 23.99 9.79
CA LEU A 179 6.14 23.29 10.26
C LEU A 179 6.02 21.79 10.04
N HIS A 180 4.86 21.21 10.36
CA HIS A 180 4.63 19.79 10.19
C HIS A 180 4.54 19.38 8.72
N ALA A 181 3.77 20.10 7.90
CA ALA A 181 3.70 19.86 6.45
C ALA A 181 5.07 20.06 5.77
N GLY A 182 5.81 21.08 6.19
CA GLY A 182 7.17 21.34 5.73
C GLY A 182 8.13 20.20 6.12
N THR A 183 8.05 19.70 7.36
CA THR A 183 8.87 18.59 7.84
C THR A 183 8.58 17.32 7.04
N MET A 184 7.31 17.01 6.79
CA MET A 184 6.93 15.89 5.90
C MET A 184 7.52 16.06 4.50
N GLY A 185 7.43 17.26 3.91
CA GLY A 185 8.04 17.54 2.61
C GLY A 185 9.55 17.31 2.60
N ALA A 186 10.26 17.74 3.64
CA ALA A 186 11.70 17.51 3.77
C ALA A 186 12.03 16.01 3.83
N MET A 187 11.25 15.22 4.58
CA MET A 187 11.43 13.76 4.65
C MET A 187 11.14 13.05 3.31
N LEU A 188 10.30 13.64 2.46
CA LEU A 188 10.00 13.13 1.12
C LEU A 188 10.99 13.60 0.04
N ALA A 189 11.90 14.52 0.35
CA ALA A 189 12.88 15.05 -0.61
C ALA A 189 13.71 13.97 -1.35
N PRO A 190 14.11 12.84 -0.74
CA PRO A 190 14.77 11.75 -1.46
C PRO A 190 13.96 11.18 -2.63
N LEU A 191 12.63 11.25 -2.59
CA LEU A 191 11.79 10.76 -3.69
C LEU A 191 11.99 11.58 -4.97
N CYS A 192 12.50 12.82 -4.88
CA CYS A 192 12.85 13.62 -6.04
C CYS A 192 13.91 12.96 -6.94
N PHE A 193 14.73 12.03 -6.41
CA PHE A 193 15.66 11.22 -7.21
C PHE A 193 14.96 10.24 -8.16
N LEU A 194 13.69 9.90 -7.93
CA LEU A 194 12.90 9.06 -8.85
C LEU A 194 12.62 9.76 -10.20
N GLY A 195 12.79 11.08 -10.23
CA GLY A 195 12.60 11.90 -11.43
C GLY A 195 11.17 12.43 -11.60
N GLY A 196 11.07 13.60 -12.23
CA GLY A 196 9.82 14.33 -12.44
C GLY A 196 8.71 13.52 -13.12
N PRO A 197 8.96 12.74 -14.19
CA PRO A 197 7.90 11.98 -14.87
C PRO A 197 7.25 10.91 -13.99
N ILE A 198 8.03 10.22 -13.15
CA ILE A 198 7.50 9.19 -12.24
C ILE A 198 6.66 9.85 -11.14
N LEU A 199 7.18 10.92 -10.54
CA LEU A 199 6.47 11.65 -9.48
C LEU A 199 5.20 12.32 -9.97
N MET A 200 5.19 12.88 -11.18
CA MET A 200 3.99 13.47 -11.77
C MET A 200 2.89 12.42 -11.99
N ARG A 201 3.25 11.25 -12.53
CA ARG A 201 2.32 10.12 -12.68
C ARG A 201 1.83 9.62 -11.34
N ALA A 202 2.72 9.49 -10.36
CA ALA A 202 2.36 9.09 -9.01
C ALA A 202 1.36 10.07 -8.40
N GLY A 203 1.63 11.38 -8.53
CA GLY A 203 0.73 12.44 -8.08
C GLY A 203 -0.64 12.36 -8.72
N LEU A 204 -0.71 12.19 -10.04
CA LEU A 204 -1.98 12.04 -10.77
C LEU A 204 -2.76 10.79 -10.35
N TYR A 205 -2.09 9.65 -10.22
CA TYR A 205 -2.76 8.41 -9.79
C TYR A 205 -3.23 8.50 -8.35
N SER A 206 -2.44 9.09 -7.45
CA SER A 206 -2.84 9.32 -6.07
C SER A 206 -3.97 10.32 -5.97
N ALA A 207 -3.99 11.39 -6.78
CA ALA A 207 -5.11 12.31 -6.84
C ALA A 207 -6.40 11.61 -7.33
N GLY A 208 -6.29 10.71 -8.32
CA GLY A 208 -7.40 9.88 -8.79
C GLY A 208 -7.91 8.92 -7.72
N ILE A 209 -7.02 8.26 -6.98
CA ILE A 209 -7.37 7.37 -5.86
C ILE A 209 -8.03 8.19 -4.75
N VAL A 210 -7.44 9.31 -4.34
CA VAL A 210 -7.93 10.14 -3.25
C VAL A 210 -9.30 10.73 -3.60
N GLY A 211 -9.44 11.30 -4.79
CA GLY A 211 -10.70 11.86 -5.28
C GLY A 211 -11.78 10.79 -5.48
N GLY A 212 -11.42 9.64 -6.06
CA GLY A 212 -12.35 8.53 -6.28
C GLY A 212 -12.87 7.93 -4.97
N LEU A 213 -12.00 7.68 -3.99
CA LEU A 213 -12.40 7.18 -2.68
C LEU A 213 -13.19 8.22 -1.88
N SER A 214 -12.87 9.51 -2.01
CA SER A 214 -13.67 10.60 -1.43
C SER A 214 -15.06 10.66 -2.05
N ALA A 215 -15.21 10.35 -3.35
CA ALA A 215 -16.52 10.24 -3.98
C ALA A 215 -17.31 9.02 -3.46
N VAL A 216 -16.65 7.86 -3.30
CA VAL A 216 -17.29 6.68 -2.69
C VAL A 216 -17.79 7.00 -1.29
N SER A 217 -16.96 7.65 -0.47
CA SER A 217 -17.28 7.97 0.91
C SER A 217 -18.42 9.00 1.03
N ALA A 218 -18.50 9.94 0.08
CA ALA A 218 -19.60 10.88 -0.03
C ALA A 218 -20.91 10.19 -0.42
N CYS A 219 -20.88 9.21 -1.33
CA CYS A 219 -22.09 8.49 -1.73
C CYS A 219 -22.52 7.41 -0.71
N ALA A 220 -21.59 6.88 0.08
CA ALA A 220 -21.89 5.77 0.98
C ALA A 220 -22.45 6.23 2.34
N PRO A 221 -23.34 5.45 2.97
CA PRO A 221 -23.93 5.77 4.27
C PRO A 221 -22.88 5.74 5.40
N SER A 222 -22.86 6.80 6.22
CA SER A 222 -21.78 7.13 7.16
C SER A 222 -21.65 6.22 8.38
N GLU A 223 -22.71 5.50 8.78
CA GLU A 223 -22.71 4.72 10.04
C GLU A 223 -21.87 3.44 9.98
N LYS A 224 -21.80 2.79 8.81
CA LYS A 224 -21.09 1.51 8.66
C LYS A 224 -19.57 1.68 8.72
N PHE A 225 -19.06 2.79 8.21
CA PHE A 225 -17.63 3.02 8.16
C PHE A 225 -17.08 3.60 9.46
N LEU A 226 -17.86 4.36 10.24
CA LEU A 226 -17.40 4.80 11.58
C LEU A 226 -17.08 3.61 12.50
N MET A 227 -17.76 2.47 12.33
CA MET A 227 -17.47 1.23 13.07
C MET A 227 -16.20 0.51 12.59
N MET A 228 -15.65 0.90 11.45
CA MET A 228 -14.49 0.25 10.83
C MET A 228 -13.14 0.72 11.41
N GLY A 229 -13.13 1.71 12.31
CA GLY A 229 -11.91 2.22 12.93
C GLY A 229 -11.10 1.17 13.69
N GLY A 230 -11.76 0.21 14.34
CA GLY A 230 -11.09 -0.88 15.07
C GLY A 230 -10.25 -1.80 14.16
N PRO A 231 -10.86 -2.44 13.15
CA PRO A 231 -10.12 -3.22 12.15
C PRO A 231 -9.02 -2.43 11.42
N LEU A 232 -9.27 -1.17 11.06
CA LEU A 232 -8.28 -0.30 10.42
C LEU A 232 -7.07 -0.05 11.33
N ALA A 233 -7.29 0.20 12.62
CA ALA A 233 -6.21 0.39 13.59
C ALA A 233 -5.35 -0.88 13.76
N MET A 234 -5.97 -2.07 13.78
CA MET A 234 -5.21 -3.33 13.79
C MET A 234 -4.37 -3.49 12.52
N GLY A 235 -4.95 -3.19 11.36
CA GLY A 235 -4.24 -3.21 10.08
C GLY A 235 -3.07 -2.23 10.03
N LEU A 236 -3.21 -1.06 10.65
CA LEU A 236 -2.12 -0.08 10.80
C LEU A 236 -0.96 -0.65 11.62
N GLY A 237 -1.25 -1.35 12.73
CA GLY A 237 -0.23 -2.05 13.51
C GLY A 237 0.55 -3.06 12.67
N VAL A 238 -0.14 -3.85 11.84
CA VAL A 238 0.49 -4.83 10.93
C VAL A 238 1.38 -4.13 9.90
N VAL A 239 0.87 -3.10 9.22
CA VAL A 239 1.63 -2.37 8.20
C VAL A 239 2.82 -1.61 8.82
N PHE A 240 2.65 -1.06 10.02
CA PHE A 240 3.72 -0.40 10.76
C PHE A 240 4.84 -1.37 11.13
N CYS A 241 4.49 -2.51 11.74
CA CYS A 241 5.46 -3.56 12.05
C CYS A 241 6.15 -4.12 10.80
N ALA A 242 5.42 -4.28 9.69
CA ALA A 242 6.00 -4.69 8.42
C ALA A 242 6.96 -3.63 7.85
N SER A 243 6.61 -2.34 7.97
CA SER A 243 7.46 -1.23 7.53
C SER A 243 8.75 -1.16 8.34
N LEU A 244 8.67 -1.25 9.68
CA LEU A 244 9.85 -1.31 10.54
C LEU A 244 10.68 -2.57 10.27
N GLY A 245 10.05 -3.75 10.17
CA GLY A 245 10.75 -4.99 9.88
C GLY A 245 11.46 -4.97 8.53
N SER A 246 10.89 -4.32 7.51
CA SER A 246 11.54 -4.13 6.22
C SER A 246 12.75 -3.19 6.25
N ALA A 247 12.86 -2.32 7.27
CA ALA A 247 14.03 -1.46 7.46
C ALA A 247 15.22 -2.23 8.07
N PHE A 248 14.97 -3.30 8.83
CA PHE A 248 16.01 -4.12 9.46
C PHE A 248 16.35 -5.40 8.69
N LEU A 249 15.45 -5.89 7.84
CA LEU A 249 15.65 -7.12 7.07
C LEU A 249 16.05 -6.82 5.62
N PRO A 250 17.08 -7.51 5.08
CA PRO A 250 17.46 -7.34 3.69
C PRO A 250 16.31 -7.71 2.74
N PRO A 251 16.02 -6.88 1.72
CA PRO A 251 14.97 -7.16 0.73
C PRO A 251 15.29 -8.38 -0.14
N THR A 252 16.52 -8.89 -0.08
CA THR A 252 17.00 -10.10 -0.75
C THR A 252 16.56 -11.41 -0.07
N THR A 253 15.87 -11.32 1.07
CA THR A 253 15.32 -12.47 1.78
C THR A 253 13.82 -12.60 1.50
N ALA A 254 13.29 -13.82 1.49
CA ALA A 254 11.85 -14.06 1.30
C ALA A 254 11.00 -13.37 2.38
N LEU A 255 11.47 -13.35 3.64
CA LEU A 255 10.83 -12.61 4.73
C LEU A 255 10.86 -11.10 4.46
N GLY A 256 12.03 -10.53 4.14
CA GLY A 256 12.18 -9.10 3.87
C GLY A 256 11.33 -8.64 2.67
N ALA A 257 11.34 -9.40 1.58
CA ALA A 257 10.47 -9.16 0.42
C ALA A 257 8.97 -9.29 0.77
N GLY A 258 8.61 -10.24 1.65
CA GLY A 258 7.26 -10.39 2.17
C GLY A 258 6.79 -9.17 2.96
N LEU A 259 7.58 -8.71 3.94
CA LEU A 259 7.27 -7.52 4.73
C LEU A 259 7.21 -6.27 3.87
N TYR A 260 8.11 -6.14 2.90
CA TYR A 260 8.09 -5.03 1.95
C TYR A 260 6.85 -5.05 1.04
N SER A 261 6.38 -6.23 0.63
CA SER A 261 5.13 -6.35 -0.12
C SER A 261 3.92 -5.98 0.74
N ILE A 262 3.86 -6.47 1.99
CA ILE A 262 2.79 -6.14 2.95
C ILE A 262 2.79 -4.64 3.24
N SER A 263 3.97 -4.05 3.48
CA SER A 263 4.06 -2.62 3.70
C SER A 263 3.55 -1.89 2.46
N LEU A 264 4.10 -2.14 1.26
CA LEU A 264 3.69 -1.44 0.04
C LEU A 264 2.22 -1.64 -0.34
N TYR A 265 1.80 -2.85 -0.67
CA TYR A 265 0.46 -3.11 -1.23
C TYR A 265 -0.61 -3.20 -0.14
N GLY A 266 -0.31 -3.86 0.98
CA GLY A 266 -1.21 -3.92 2.13
C GLY A 266 -1.41 -2.54 2.74
N GLY A 267 -0.33 -1.77 2.91
CA GLY A 267 -0.42 -0.36 3.31
C GLY A 267 -1.23 0.47 2.32
N LEU A 268 -1.06 0.31 1.01
CA LEU A 268 -1.84 1.07 0.03
C LEU A 268 -3.35 0.85 0.20
N LEU A 269 -3.78 -0.40 0.38
CA LEU A 269 -5.19 -0.72 0.67
C LEU A 269 -5.63 -0.16 2.01
N LEU A 270 -4.80 -0.29 3.03
CA LEU A 270 -5.09 0.20 4.38
C LEU A 270 -5.32 1.72 4.39
N PHE A 271 -4.40 2.51 3.83
CA PHE A 271 -4.52 3.97 3.78
C PHE A 271 -5.64 4.42 2.83
N SER A 272 -5.96 3.63 1.80
CA SER A 272 -7.17 3.85 1.01
C SER A 272 -8.45 3.66 1.86
N GLY A 273 -8.45 2.67 2.76
CA GLY A 273 -9.52 2.46 3.73
C GLY A 273 -9.59 3.59 4.78
N PHE A 274 -8.45 4.02 5.33
CA PHE A 274 -8.40 5.16 6.25
C PHE A 274 -8.90 6.44 5.61
N LEU A 275 -8.53 6.70 4.36
CA LEU A 275 -9.03 7.87 3.64
C LEU A 275 -10.57 7.88 3.57
N LEU A 276 -11.16 6.72 3.28
CA LEU A 276 -12.60 6.57 3.21
C LEU A 276 -13.27 6.77 4.58
N TYR A 277 -12.69 6.17 5.63
CA TYR A 277 -13.09 6.34 7.02
C TYR A 277 -13.02 7.81 7.46
N ASP A 278 -11.88 8.46 7.24
CA ASP A 278 -11.61 9.81 7.69
C ASP A 278 -12.45 10.83 6.93
N THR A 279 -12.72 10.61 5.64
CA THR A 279 -13.65 11.49 4.90
C THR A 279 -15.04 11.47 5.52
N GLN A 280 -15.55 10.29 5.88
CA GLN A 280 -16.85 10.19 6.56
C GLN A 280 -16.81 10.71 7.99
N ARG A 281 -15.69 10.53 8.69
CA ARG A 281 -15.48 11.12 10.01
C ARG A 281 -15.48 12.65 9.94
N ILE A 282 -14.88 13.27 8.92
CA ILE A 282 -14.89 14.72 8.71
C ILE A 282 -16.33 15.21 8.52
N VAL A 283 -17.11 14.54 7.67
CA VAL A 283 -18.53 14.89 7.44
C VAL A 283 -19.34 14.74 8.73
N ALA A 284 -19.24 13.58 9.39
CA ALA A 284 -19.97 13.33 10.64
C ALA A 284 -19.57 14.30 11.75
N GLN A 285 -18.28 14.66 11.84
CA GLN A 285 -17.80 15.66 12.78
C GLN A 285 -18.37 17.03 12.40
N ALA A 286 -18.37 17.45 11.14
CA ALA A 286 -18.90 18.74 10.72
C ALA A 286 -20.40 18.90 11.04
N GLU A 287 -21.19 17.83 10.88
CA GLU A 287 -22.62 17.78 11.21
C GLU A 287 -22.89 17.81 12.72
N ARG A 288 -22.19 16.97 13.49
CA ARG A 288 -22.46 16.76 14.93
C ARG A 288 -21.84 17.82 15.83
N TYR A 289 -20.87 18.59 15.33
CA TYR A 289 -20.16 19.55 16.16
C TYR A 289 -21.05 20.72 16.56
N PRO A 290 -21.08 21.11 17.86
CA PRO A 290 -21.97 22.15 18.35
C PRO A 290 -21.75 23.48 17.61
N LEU A 291 -22.84 24.23 17.40
CA LEU A 291 -22.82 25.55 16.77
C LEU A 291 -22.10 26.59 17.63
N SER A 292 -22.24 26.48 18.96
CA SER A 292 -21.65 27.41 19.94
C SER A 292 -20.75 26.65 20.94
N PRO A 293 -19.53 26.27 20.56
CA PRO A 293 -18.65 25.43 21.39
C PRO A 293 -18.35 26.05 22.76
N GLY A 294 -18.15 27.38 22.80
CA GLY A 294 -17.88 28.12 24.03
C GLY A 294 -19.02 28.10 25.05
N MET A 295 -20.26 27.86 24.63
CA MET A 295 -21.42 27.75 25.54
C MET A 295 -21.47 26.38 26.23
N TYR A 296 -20.94 25.34 25.58
CA TYR A 296 -20.92 23.97 26.08
C TYR A 296 -19.57 23.57 26.68
N GLY A 297 -18.63 24.51 26.84
CA GLY A 297 -17.26 24.22 27.30
C GLY A 297 -16.47 23.31 26.34
N VAL A 298 -16.90 23.21 25.08
CA VAL A 298 -16.24 22.41 24.05
C VAL A 298 -15.22 23.30 23.34
N LYS A 299 -14.05 22.74 23.01
CA LYS A 299 -13.02 23.43 22.23
C LYS A 299 -13.60 23.97 20.91
N PRO A 300 -12.97 24.95 20.25
CA PRO A 300 -13.35 25.37 18.90
C PRO A 300 -13.17 24.25 17.88
N TYR A 301 -13.99 24.23 16.82
CA TYR A 301 -13.84 23.29 15.71
C TYR A 301 -12.47 23.50 15.06
N ASP A 302 -11.69 22.42 14.94
CA ASP A 302 -10.34 22.46 14.43
C ASP A 302 -10.25 21.80 13.05
N PRO A 303 -10.34 22.59 11.96
CA PRO A 303 -10.27 22.05 10.61
C PRO A 303 -8.87 21.54 10.24
N ILE A 304 -7.81 22.04 10.91
CA ILE A 304 -6.44 21.61 10.65
C ILE A 304 -6.24 20.18 11.15
N ASN A 305 -6.73 19.86 12.34
CA ASN A 305 -6.61 18.50 12.87
C ASN A 305 -7.38 17.47 12.03
N ALA A 306 -8.56 17.84 11.55
CA ALA A 306 -9.33 17.02 10.62
C ALA A 306 -8.62 16.88 9.25
N ALA A 307 -7.99 17.94 8.75
CA ALA A 307 -7.24 17.92 7.51
C ALA A 307 -5.96 17.07 7.59
N LEU A 308 -5.31 17.03 8.76
CA LEU A 308 -4.07 16.28 8.96
C LEU A 308 -4.24 14.77 8.74
N SER A 309 -5.39 14.20 9.07
CA SER A 309 -5.60 12.76 8.95
C SER A 309 -5.74 12.35 7.47
N ILE A 310 -6.63 13.01 6.71
CA ILE A 310 -6.77 12.84 5.26
C ILE A 310 -5.46 13.18 4.49
N TYR A 311 -4.72 14.18 4.96
CA TYR A 311 -3.40 14.54 4.41
C TYR A 311 -2.38 13.41 4.57
N MET A 312 -2.31 12.78 5.75
CA MET A 312 -1.39 11.67 6.00
C MET A 312 -1.72 10.44 5.16
N ASP A 313 -3.01 10.12 5.01
CA ASP A 313 -3.44 9.03 4.14
C ASP A 313 -3.06 9.29 2.68
N ALA A 314 -3.30 10.51 2.19
CA ALA A 314 -2.95 10.90 0.83
C ALA A 314 -1.43 10.82 0.59
N LEU A 315 -0.59 11.27 1.53
CA LEU A 315 0.86 11.12 1.41
C LEU A 315 1.30 9.66 1.43
N ASN A 316 0.74 8.84 2.32
CA ASN A 316 1.06 7.42 2.38
C ASN A 316 0.68 6.70 1.07
N ILE A 317 -0.46 7.04 0.48
CA ILE A 317 -0.86 6.56 -0.86
C ILE A 317 0.16 7.02 -1.91
N PHE A 318 0.52 8.31 -1.92
CA PHE A 318 1.47 8.88 -2.88
C PHE A 318 2.84 8.20 -2.85
N VAL A 319 3.45 8.07 -1.67
CA VAL A 319 4.77 7.44 -1.52
C VAL A 319 4.75 6.00 -2.03
N ARG A 320 3.67 5.26 -1.73
CA ARG A 320 3.51 3.87 -2.17
C ARG A 320 3.35 3.77 -3.68
N ILE A 321 2.52 4.62 -4.29
CA ILE A 321 2.37 4.66 -5.74
C ILE A 321 3.69 5.05 -6.41
N ALA A 322 4.38 6.07 -5.93
CA ALA A 322 5.69 6.48 -6.45
C ALA A 322 6.70 5.32 -6.40
N THR A 323 6.72 4.58 -5.28
CA THR A 323 7.59 3.42 -5.09
C THR A 323 7.22 2.25 -6.02
N ILE A 324 5.92 1.99 -6.21
CA ILE A 324 5.43 0.95 -7.15
C ILE A 324 5.83 1.30 -8.59
N LEU A 325 5.68 2.57 -8.99
CA LEU A 325 6.05 3.03 -10.34
C LEU A 325 7.57 2.98 -10.56
N ALA A 326 8.36 3.34 -9.54
CA ALA A 326 9.81 3.23 -9.57
C ALA A 326 10.29 1.78 -9.68
N GLY A 327 9.70 0.87 -8.89
CA GLY A 327 10.05 -0.56 -8.90
C GLY A 327 9.58 -1.30 -10.15
N GLY A 328 8.47 -0.87 -10.77
CA GLY A 328 7.92 -1.45 -11.99
C GLY A 328 8.76 -1.21 -13.26
N GLY A 329 9.58 -0.15 -13.28
CA GLY A 329 10.44 0.19 -14.42
C GLY A 329 11.73 -0.64 -14.52
N SER A 330 12.25 -1.11 -13.38
CA SER A 330 13.53 -1.86 -13.32
C SER A 330 13.41 -3.30 -13.85
N GLN A 331 12.24 -3.93 -13.70
CA GLN A 331 11.97 -5.29 -14.19
C GLN A 331 11.75 -5.38 -15.72
N ARG A 332 11.58 -4.25 -16.41
CA ARG A 332 11.41 -4.21 -17.88
C ARG A 332 12.72 -4.13 -18.67
N LYS A 333 13.87 -4.05 -17.98
CA LYS A 333 15.22 -3.98 -18.57
C LYS A 333 16.09 -5.21 -18.26
N LYS A 334 15.49 -6.34 -17.90
CA LYS A 334 16.19 -7.62 -17.82
C LYS A 334 15.56 -8.61 -18.79
#